data_AF-A0A2V9N3Q7-F1
#
_entry.id   AF-A0A2V9N3Q7-F1
#
_cell.length_a   1.000
_cell.length_b   1.000
_cell.length_c   1.000
_cell.angle_alpha   90.00
_cell.angle_beta   90.00
_cell.angle_gamma   90.00
#
_symmetry.space_group_name_H-M   'P 1'
#
loop_
_entity.id
_entity.type
_entity.pdbx_description
1 polymer ?
#
loop_
_entity_poly.entity_id
_entity_poly.type
_entity_poly.pdbx_seq_one_letter_code
_entity_poly.pdbx_strand_id
1 'polypeptide(L)'
;MTTTGAPFGKVFAKLDLERGSSWTATLSHELLEMLADPWINWCAMGSDSRIYALEVCDAVEDDRLGYKIDGVLVSDFITPAWFEPTDADRLDFKRHLSKQLELARGGYISIFDPSNGWTQITAKGEGGPRMAPGSRRQRRKLIRPAWRTSLR
;
A
#
# COMPACT_ATOMS: atom_id res chain seq x y z
N MET A 1 11.73 -0.57 -13.39
CA MET A 1 11.10 -1.19 -14.56
C MET A 1 12.07 -2.20 -15.13
N THR A 2 11.57 -3.19 -15.85
CA THR A 2 12.42 -4.05 -16.68
C THR A 2 13.05 -3.23 -17.82
N THR A 3 14.01 -3.82 -18.53
CA THR A 3 14.58 -3.21 -19.75
C THR A 3 13.54 -2.98 -20.85
N THR A 4 12.41 -3.69 -20.80
CA THR A 4 11.26 -3.56 -21.72
C THR A 4 10.18 -2.59 -21.22
N GLY A 5 10.41 -1.89 -20.10
CA GLY A 5 9.46 -0.91 -19.56
C GLY A 5 8.33 -1.48 -18.70
N ALA A 6 8.35 -2.77 -18.39
CA ALA A 6 7.34 -3.38 -17.53
C ALA A 6 7.54 -2.99 -16.05
N PRO A 7 6.45 -2.94 -15.25
CA PRO A 7 6.51 -2.79 -13.80
C PRO A 7 7.45 -3.82 -13.16
N PHE A 8 8.19 -3.40 -12.13
CA PHE A 8 9.15 -4.26 -11.43
C PHE A 8 9.15 -3.93 -9.94
N GLY A 9 8.84 -4.94 -9.12
CA GLY A 9 8.87 -4.90 -7.65
C GLY A 9 10.03 -5.71 -7.08
N LYS A 10 10.34 -5.50 -5.81
CA LYS A 10 11.31 -6.30 -5.05
C LYS A 10 10.73 -6.60 -3.68
N VAL A 11 10.84 -7.86 -3.26
CA VAL A 11 10.45 -8.32 -1.93
C VAL A 11 11.70 -8.90 -1.27
N PHE A 12 11.96 -8.48 -0.04
CA PHE A 12 13.17 -8.86 0.69
C PHE A 12 12.83 -9.93 1.72
N ALA A 13 12.48 -11.13 1.25
CA ALA A 13 11.94 -12.20 2.09
C ALA A 13 12.79 -12.55 3.32
N LYS A 14 14.13 -12.48 3.20
CA LYS A 14 15.03 -12.69 4.33
C LYS A 14 14.82 -11.66 5.45
N LEU A 15 14.64 -10.39 5.09
CA LEU A 15 14.42 -9.31 6.05
C LEU A 15 13.05 -9.43 6.73
N ASP A 16 12.03 -9.87 5.99
CA ASP A 16 10.70 -10.14 6.56
C ASP A 16 10.79 -11.24 7.64
N LEU A 17 11.46 -12.35 7.31
CA LEU A 17 11.70 -13.45 8.26
C LEU A 17 12.49 -13.00 9.49
N GLU A 18 13.55 -12.20 9.32
CA GLU A 18 14.36 -11.65 10.43
C GLU A 18 13.56 -10.70 11.34
N ARG A 19 12.50 -10.07 10.81
CA ARG A 19 11.61 -9.16 11.55
C ARG A 19 10.36 -9.84 12.12
N GLY A 20 10.18 -11.13 11.85
CA GLY A 20 8.99 -11.88 12.25
C GLY A 20 7.74 -11.55 11.43
N SER A 21 7.91 -10.97 10.24
CA SER A 21 6.85 -10.68 9.28
C SER A 21 6.75 -11.77 8.21
N SER A 22 5.59 -11.87 7.57
CA SER A 22 5.34 -12.86 6.53
C SER A 22 5.77 -12.37 5.15
N TRP A 23 6.85 -12.95 4.60
CA TRP A 23 7.32 -12.60 3.26
C TRP A 23 6.28 -12.86 2.16
N THR A 24 5.37 -13.84 2.36
CA THR A 24 4.31 -14.12 1.40
C THR A 24 3.21 -13.06 1.44
N ALA A 25 2.91 -12.52 2.63
CA ALA A 25 2.03 -11.37 2.77
C ALA A 25 2.65 -10.14 2.08
N THR A 26 3.92 -9.82 2.38
CA THR A 26 4.67 -8.74 1.71
C THR A 26 4.69 -8.91 0.19
N LEU A 27 4.91 -10.13 -0.31
CA LEU A 27 4.89 -10.38 -1.75
C LEU A 27 3.53 -10.10 -2.38
N SER A 28 2.46 -10.63 -1.77
CA SER A 28 1.11 -10.40 -2.28
C SER A 28 0.68 -8.93 -2.17
N HIS A 29 1.11 -8.21 -1.13
CA HIS A 29 0.90 -6.77 -0.97
C HIS A 29 1.47 -6.01 -2.17
N GLU A 30 2.77 -6.17 -2.41
CA GLU A 30 3.47 -5.48 -3.50
C GLU A 30 2.89 -5.87 -4.87
N LEU A 31 2.45 -7.13 -5.03
CA LEU A 31 1.79 -7.58 -6.26
C LEU A 31 0.42 -6.91 -6.47
N LEU A 32 -0.43 -6.86 -5.43
CA LEU A 32 -1.75 -6.24 -5.51
C LEU A 32 -1.66 -4.74 -5.79
N GLU A 33 -0.72 -4.05 -5.17
CA GLU A 33 -0.45 -2.64 -5.46
C GLU A 33 0.12 -2.42 -6.87
N MET A 34 0.94 -3.35 -7.35
CA MET A 34 1.38 -3.34 -8.74
C MET A 34 0.23 -3.63 -9.72
N LEU A 35 -0.76 -4.45 -9.37
CA LEU A 35 -1.93 -4.67 -10.23
C LEU A 35 -2.83 -3.43 -10.25
N ALA A 36 -2.96 -2.74 -9.12
CA ALA A 36 -3.80 -1.55 -9.00
C ALA A 36 -3.15 -0.29 -9.61
N ASP A 37 -1.90 0.03 -9.28
CA ASP A 37 -1.14 1.17 -9.83
C ASP A 37 0.28 0.78 -10.28
N PRO A 38 0.41 0.07 -11.39
CA PRO A 38 1.69 -0.48 -11.80
C PRO A 38 2.76 0.58 -12.17
N TRP A 39 2.36 1.82 -12.46
CA TRP A 39 3.23 2.92 -12.89
C TRP A 39 3.48 3.98 -11.80
N ILE A 40 2.85 3.82 -10.63
CA ILE A 40 2.93 4.72 -9.47
C ILE A 40 2.44 6.13 -9.84
N ASN A 41 1.43 6.22 -10.69
CA ASN A 41 0.91 7.48 -11.23
C ASN A 41 -0.60 7.63 -11.10
N TRP A 42 -1.29 6.61 -10.57
CA TRP A 42 -2.71 6.70 -10.29
C TRP A 42 -2.97 7.11 -8.84
N CYS A 43 -4.12 7.75 -8.65
CA CYS A 43 -4.60 8.24 -7.38
C CYS A 43 -6.13 8.25 -7.39
N ALA A 44 -6.73 8.25 -6.21
CA ALA A 44 -8.16 8.35 -6.00
C ALA A 44 -8.49 9.66 -5.27
N MET A 45 -9.60 10.29 -5.64
CA MET A 45 -10.21 11.32 -4.80
C MET A 45 -11.03 10.61 -3.73
N GLY A 46 -10.72 10.86 -2.45
CA GLY A 46 -11.52 10.37 -1.35
C GLY A 46 -12.76 11.23 -1.12
N SER A 47 -13.74 10.66 -0.43
CA SER A 47 -14.96 11.34 0.01
C SER A 47 -14.72 12.54 0.92
N ASP A 48 -13.52 12.66 1.52
CA ASP A 48 -13.06 13.84 2.28
C ASP A 48 -12.37 14.90 1.39
N SER A 49 -12.46 14.77 0.06
CA SER A 49 -11.82 15.63 -0.94
C SER A 49 -10.29 15.63 -0.91
N ARG A 50 -9.65 14.64 -0.28
CA ARG A 50 -8.20 14.45 -0.36
C ARG A 50 -7.84 13.51 -1.52
N ILE A 51 -6.64 13.69 -2.05
CA ILE A 51 -6.08 12.80 -3.07
C ILE A 51 -5.24 11.73 -2.37
N TYR A 52 -5.60 10.47 -2.59
CA TYR A 52 -4.93 9.29 -2.05
C TYR A 52 -4.14 8.56 -3.13
N ALA A 53 -2.98 8.04 -2.77
CA ALA A 53 -2.27 7.10 -3.64
C ALA A 53 -3.07 5.80 -3.74
N LEU A 54 -3.07 5.17 -4.92
CA LEU A 54 -3.75 3.89 -5.14
C LEU A 54 -2.88 2.71 -4.67
N GLU A 55 -2.48 2.75 -3.40
CA GLU A 55 -1.73 1.70 -2.69
C GLU A 55 -2.76 0.88 -1.88
N VAL A 56 -3.38 -0.10 -2.54
CA VAL A 56 -4.62 -0.75 -2.07
C VAL A 56 -4.43 -1.67 -0.86
N CYS A 57 -3.21 -1.94 -0.42
CA CYS A 57 -2.95 -2.79 0.74
C CYS A 57 -2.59 -1.98 1.99
N ASP A 58 -1.98 -0.80 1.82
CA ASP A 58 -1.44 0.06 2.89
C ASP A 58 -2.43 0.29 4.06
N ALA A 59 -3.73 0.48 3.80
CA ALA A 59 -4.73 0.76 4.83
C ALA A 59 -5.02 -0.43 5.77
N VAL A 60 -4.71 -1.65 5.33
CA VAL A 60 -4.96 -2.92 6.03
C VAL A 60 -3.72 -3.84 6.00
N GLU A 61 -2.51 -3.26 5.94
CA GLU A 61 -1.29 -4.00 5.62
C GLU A 61 -0.80 -4.99 6.69
N ASP A 62 -1.32 -4.90 7.92
CA ASP A 62 -0.80 -5.70 9.02
C ASP A 62 -1.05 -7.20 8.78
N ASP A 63 -0.02 -8.04 8.93
CA ASP A 63 -0.08 -9.49 8.73
C ASP A 63 -1.26 -10.17 9.46
N ARG A 64 -1.72 -9.60 10.59
CA ARG A 64 -2.86 -10.10 11.38
C ARG A 64 -4.21 -9.91 10.68
N LEU A 65 -4.28 -9.05 9.67
CA LEU A 65 -5.45 -8.76 8.84
C LEU A 65 -5.42 -9.55 7.52
N GLY A 66 -4.28 -10.16 7.18
CA GLY A 66 -4.16 -11.02 6.00
C GLY A 66 -5.07 -12.26 6.08
N TYR A 67 -5.19 -12.95 4.95
CA TYR A 67 -5.98 -14.18 4.84
C TYR A 67 -5.18 -15.30 4.18
N LYS A 68 -5.66 -16.54 4.30
CA LYS A 68 -4.96 -17.71 3.74
C LYS A 68 -5.59 -18.19 2.45
N ILE A 69 -4.75 -18.48 1.46
CA ILE A 69 -5.08 -19.27 0.27
C ILE A 69 -4.23 -20.53 0.34
N ASP A 70 -4.85 -21.71 0.39
CA ASP A 70 -4.15 -23.00 0.49
C ASP A 70 -3.10 -23.05 1.61
N GLY A 71 -3.40 -22.41 2.74
CA GLY A 71 -2.52 -22.34 3.91
C GLY A 71 -1.45 -21.24 3.87
N VAL A 72 -1.25 -20.57 2.73
CA VAL A 72 -0.30 -19.47 2.55
C VAL A 72 -0.96 -18.14 2.92
N LEU A 73 -0.33 -17.37 3.83
CA LEU A 73 -0.81 -16.05 4.22
C LEU A 73 -0.55 -15.03 3.09
N VAL A 74 -1.59 -14.30 2.71
CA VAL A 74 -1.56 -13.20 1.73
C VAL A 74 -2.18 -11.94 2.33
N SER A 75 -1.79 -10.79 1.80
CA SER A 75 -2.24 -9.47 2.22
C SER A 75 -3.71 -9.26 1.89
N ASP A 76 -4.38 -8.52 2.77
CA ASP A 76 -5.71 -7.98 2.51
C ASP A 76 -5.61 -6.69 1.67
N PHE A 77 -6.73 -6.24 1.11
CA PHE A 77 -6.76 -5.04 0.28
C PHE A 77 -8.10 -4.32 0.36
N ILE A 78 -8.05 -2.99 0.25
CA ILE A 78 -9.23 -2.14 0.18
C ILE A 78 -9.90 -2.19 -1.20
N THR A 79 -11.20 -1.97 -1.21
CA THR A 79 -12.02 -1.84 -2.42
C THR A 79 -12.22 -0.37 -2.78
N PRO A 80 -12.77 -0.04 -3.97
CA PRO A 80 -13.13 1.34 -4.30
C PRO A 80 -14.06 2.01 -3.26
N ALA A 81 -14.88 1.23 -2.55
CA ALA A 81 -15.80 1.72 -1.52
C ALA A 81 -15.09 2.37 -0.33
N TRP A 82 -13.83 2.04 -0.12
CA TRP A 82 -13.00 2.67 0.89
C TRP A 82 -12.76 4.16 0.61
N PHE A 83 -12.59 4.54 -0.66
CA PHE A 83 -12.34 5.91 -1.08
C PHE A 83 -13.62 6.74 -1.18
N GLU A 84 -14.67 6.18 -1.79
CA GLU A 84 -15.91 6.88 -2.17
C GLU A 84 -17.13 5.98 -1.93
N PRO A 85 -18.33 6.51 -1.60
CA PRO A 85 -19.53 5.70 -1.48
C PRO A 85 -19.85 4.94 -2.77
N THR A 86 -20.02 3.62 -2.64
CA THR A 86 -20.43 2.74 -3.74
C THR A 86 -21.44 1.71 -3.21
N ASP A 87 -22.07 0.95 -4.11
CA ASP A 87 -22.94 -0.18 -3.74
C ASP A 87 -22.17 -1.44 -3.30
N ALA A 88 -20.84 -1.36 -3.12
CA ALA A 88 -20.05 -2.51 -2.71
C ALA A 88 -20.39 -2.93 -1.27
N ASP A 89 -20.36 -4.23 -1.04
CA ASP A 89 -20.73 -4.83 0.24
C ASP A 89 -19.64 -4.71 1.32
N ARG A 90 -18.43 -4.24 0.96
CA ARG A 90 -17.25 -4.22 1.83
C ARG A 90 -16.25 -3.12 1.46
N LEU A 91 -15.51 -2.64 2.46
CA LEU A 91 -14.47 -1.62 2.33
C LEU A 91 -13.09 -2.25 2.07
N ASP A 92 -12.87 -3.44 2.59
CA ASP A 92 -11.71 -4.30 2.40
C ASP A 92 -12.17 -5.73 2.14
N PHE A 93 -11.33 -6.54 1.52
CA PHE A 93 -11.72 -7.88 1.08
C PHE A 93 -12.12 -8.77 2.27
N LYS A 94 -11.47 -8.62 3.43
CA LYS A 94 -11.73 -9.39 4.65
C LYS A 94 -12.67 -8.76 5.67
N ARG A 95 -13.20 -7.56 5.41
CA ARG A 95 -14.20 -6.85 6.23
C ARG A 95 -13.70 -6.48 7.63
N HIS A 96 -12.42 -6.13 7.73
CA HIS A 96 -11.81 -5.56 8.92
C HIS A 96 -12.20 -4.10 9.15
N LEU A 97 -12.53 -3.37 8.09
CA LEU A 97 -12.89 -1.96 8.17
C LEU A 97 -14.40 -1.78 8.28
N SER A 98 -14.79 -0.76 9.04
CA SER A 98 -16.18 -0.42 9.36
C SER A 98 -16.60 0.93 8.79
N LYS A 99 -15.65 1.79 8.42
CA LYS A 99 -15.90 3.15 7.93
C LYS A 99 -15.00 3.48 6.74
N GLN A 100 -15.50 4.32 5.84
CA GLN A 100 -14.71 4.83 4.73
C GLN A 100 -13.50 5.59 5.23
N LEU A 101 -12.40 5.50 4.47
CA LEU A 101 -11.11 6.13 4.80
C LEU A 101 -10.52 5.68 6.16
N GLU A 102 -11.04 4.61 6.76
CA GLU A 102 -10.52 4.02 7.99
C GLU A 102 -9.19 3.33 7.73
N LEU A 103 -8.21 3.60 8.59
CA LEU A 103 -6.95 2.86 8.62
C LEU A 103 -7.03 1.85 9.76
N ALA A 104 -6.85 0.57 9.44
CA ALA A 104 -6.77 -0.45 10.46
C ALA A 104 -5.53 -0.24 11.33
N ARG A 105 -5.51 -0.84 12.53
CA ARG A 105 -4.31 -0.81 13.38
C ARG A 105 -3.12 -1.46 12.66
N GLY A 106 -2.03 -0.73 12.49
CA GLY A 106 -0.86 -1.08 11.67
C GLY A 106 -0.88 -0.41 10.29
N GLY A 107 -2.03 0.07 9.85
CA GLY A 107 -2.24 0.66 8.52
C GLY A 107 -1.84 2.12 8.41
N TYR A 108 -1.53 2.51 7.18
CA TYR A 108 -1.27 3.89 6.77
C TYR A 108 -1.79 4.11 5.35
N ILE A 109 -1.72 5.32 4.83
CA ILE A 109 -1.97 5.59 3.42
C ILE A 109 -1.24 6.86 3.01
N SER A 110 -0.78 6.92 1.76
CA SER A 110 -0.17 8.14 1.22
C SER A 110 -1.25 9.10 0.71
N ILE A 111 -1.17 10.37 1.13
CA ILE A 111 -2.03 11.46 0.67
C ILE A 111 -1.19 12.55 -0.01
N PHE A 112 -1.77 13.21 -1.00
CA PHE A 112 -1.13 14.37 -1.62
C PHE A 112 -1.51 15.65 -0.89
N ASP A 113 -0.49 16.33 -0.35
CA ASP A 113 -0.60 17.66 0.22
C ASP A 113 -0.10 18.71 -0.80
N PRO A 114 -0.87 19.75 -1.14
CA PRO A 114 -0.45 20.74 -2.13
C PRO A 114 0.85 21.48 -1.80
N SER A 115 1.20 21.62 -0.52
CA SER A 115 2.41 22.34 -0.08
C SER A 115 3.62 21.42 0.05
N ASN A 116 3.42 20.16 0.46
CA ASN A 116 4.48 19.23 0.83
C ASN A 116 4.61 18.04 -0.14
N GLY A 117 3.72 17.95 -1.13
CA GLY A 117 3.58 16.80 -2.02
C GLY A 117 3.07 15.57 -1.28
N TRP A 118 3.52 14.39 -1.70
CA TRP A 118 3.10 13.13 -1.07
C TRP A 118 3.60 13.00 0.38
N THR A 119 2.64 12.86 1.30
CA THR A 119 2.82 12.63 2.74
C THR A 119 2.09 11.36 3.16
N GLN A 120 2.26 10.93 4.42
CA GLN A 120 1.61 9.74 4.96
C GLN A 120 0.76 10.11 6.16
N ILE A 121 -0.40 9.48 6.27
CA ILE A 121 -1.21 9.45 7.48
C ILE A 121 -1.29 8.01 7.98
N THR A 122 -1.42 7.83 9.29
CA THR A 122 -1.37 6.53 9.95
C THR A 122 -2.61 6.32 10.80
N ALA A 123 -2.88 5.07 11.16
CA ALA A 123 -3.84 4.78 12.21
C ALA A 123 -3.50 5.53 13.51
N LYS A 124 -4.53 5.95 14.23
CA LYS A 124 -4.40 6.85 15.38
C LYS A 124 -3.45 6.27 16.43
N GLY A 125 -2.41 7.04 16.78
CA GLY A 125 -1.43 6.66 17.81
C GLY A 125 -0.26 5.84 17.30
N GLU A 126 -0.13 5.64 15.99
CA GLU A 126 0.96 4.88 15.40
C GLU A 126 1.95 5.76 14.61
N GLY A 127 3.24 5.42 14.73
CA GLY A 127 4.25 5.88 13.79
C GLY A 127 4.19 5.04 12.52
N GLY A 128 4.11 5.69 11.37
CA GLY A 128 4.08 4.97 10.09
C GLY A 128 5.42 4.29 9.80
N PRO A 129 5.44 3.22 9.00
CA PRO A 129 6.68 2.53 8.71
C PRO A 129 7.63 3.46 7.96
N ARG A 130 8.90 3.38 8.35
CA ARG A 130 9.96 4.14 7.71
C ARG A 130 9.97 3.87 6.21
N MET A 131 9.91 4.93 5.42
CA MET A 131 10.01 4.86 3.97
C MET A 131 11.40 4.37 3.54
N ALA A 132 11.45 3.15 3.01
CA ALA A 132 12.69 2.53 2.56
C ALA A 132 13.18 3.15 1.23
N PRO A 133 14.49 3.38 1.06
CA PRO A 133 15.03 3.85 -0.21
C PRO A 133 14.75 2.90 -1.38
N GLY A 134 14.26 3.45 -2.48
CA GLY A 134 13.87 2.73 -3.69
C GLY A 134 12.58 1.91 -3.56
N SER A 135 11.82 2.07 -2.47
CA SER A 135 10.44 1.56 -2.34
C SER A 135 9.49 2.27 -3.33
N ARG A 136 8.35 1.63 -3.61
CA ARG A 136 7.27 2.25 -4.40
C ARG A 136 6.84 3.59 -3.81
N ARG A 137 6.66 3.61 -2.49
CA ARG A 137 6.35 4.82 -1.71
C ARG A 137 7.37 5.95 -1.89
N GLN A 138 8.67 5.66 -1.82
CA GLN A 138 9.70 6.69 -2.06
C GLN A 138 9.65 7.18 -3.51
N ARG A 139 9.46 6.29 -4.47
CA ARG A 139 9.40 6.62 -5.90
C ARG A 139 8.24 7.54 -6.23
N ARG A 140 7.09 7.42 -5.55
CA ARG A 140 5.95 8.33 -5.72
C ARG A 140 6.28 9.78 -5.37
N LYS A 141 7.17 9.99 -4.39
CA LYS A 141 7.65 11.33 -4.01
C LYS A 141 8.64 11.94 -5.00
N LEU A 142 9.08 11.19 -6.01
CA LEU A 142 10.19 11.53 -6.89
C LEU A 142 9.76 11.44 -8.36
N ILE A 143 10.25 12.37 -9.18
CA ILE A 143 10.18 12.18 -10.63
C ILE A 143 11.02 10.98 -11.05
N ARG A 144 10.64 10.31 -12.14
CA ARG A 144 11.31 9.08 -12.63
C ARG A 144 12.84 9.19 -12.76
N PRO A 145 13.42 10.31 -13.26
CA PRO A 145 14.87 10.47 -13.31
C PRO A 145 15.57 10.47 -11.94
N ALA A 146 14.84 10.79 -10.87
CA ALA A 146 15.35 10.81 -9.50
C ALA A 146 15.17 9.47 -8.75
N TRP A 147 14.63 8.44 -9.41
CA TRP A 147 14.44 7.14 -8.80
C TRP A 147 15.79 6.47 -8.49
N ARG A 148 15.98 6.11 -7.22
CA ARG A 148 17.15 5.36 -6.77
C ARG A 148 16.89 3.86 -6.89
N THR A 149 17.95 3.12 -7.16
CA THR A 149 17.94 1.66 -7.02
C THR A 149 17.62 1.30 -5.57
N SER A 150 16.75 0.31 -5.37
CA SER A 150 16.47 -0.20 -4.02
C SER A 150 17.77 -0.74 -3.42
N LEU A 151 18.07 -0.34 -2.18
CA LEU A 151 19.21 -0.85 -1.43
C LEU A 151 19.04 -2.37 -1.25
N ARG A 152 20.17 -3.10 -1.29
CA ARG A 152 20.19 -4.55 -1.11
C ARG A 152 20.03 -4.92 0.35
#